data_AF-A0A359BGE4-F1
#
_entry.id   AF-A0A359BGE4-F1
#
_cell.length_a   1.000
_cell.length_b   1.000
_cell.length_c   1.000
_cell.angle_alpha   90.00
_cell.angle_beta   90.00
_cell.angle_gamma   90.00
#
_symmetry.space_group_name_H-M   'P 1'
#
loop_
_entity.id
_entity.type
_entity.pdbx_description
1 polymer ?
#
loop_
_entity_poly.entity_id
_entity_poly.type
_entity_poly.pdbx_seq_one_letter_code
_entity_poly.pdbx_strand_id
1 'polypeptide(L)' 'MRHRKSGVKLGRTGSHRKAMFQNMTNSLFEHELIKTTLPKAKE' A
#
# COMPACT_ATOMS: atom_id res chain seq x y z
N MET A 1 9.90 -20.67 3.23
CA MET A 1 10.16 -20.18 1.86
C MET A 1 8.86 -19.76 1.20
N ARG A 2 8.86 -18.67 0.42
CA ARG A 2 7.64 -18.07 -0.14
C ARG A 2 7.73 -18.10 -1.68
N HIS A 3 7.44 -19.25 -2.28
CA HIS A 3 7.58 -19.43 -3.74
C HIS A 3 6.41 -18.81 -4.52
N ARG A 4 6.73 -18.01 -5.55
CA ARG A 4 5.79 -17.46 -6.55
C ARG A 4 4.58 -16.68 -5.97
N LYS A 5 4.69 -16.13 -4.75
CA LYS A 5 3.62 -15.31 -4.16
C LYS A 5 3.91 -13.83 -4.39
N SER A 6 3.03 -13.11 -5.06
CA SER A 6 3.09 -11.65 -5.25
C SER A 6 2.68 -10.86 -3.98
N GLY A 7 3.12 -9.60 -3.91
CA GLY A 7 2.77 -8.62 -2.88
C GLY A 7 3.56 -8.71 -1.57
N VAL A 8 3.42 -7.74 -0.67
CA VAL A 8 4.08 -7.74 0.65
C VAL A 8 3.10 -7.47 1.80
N LYS A 9 3.44 -7.97 3.00
CA LYS A 9 2.55 -7.85 4.16
C LYS A 9 2.48 -6.43 4.74
N LEU A 10 3.48 -5.58 4.48
CA LEU A 10 3.62 -4.21 5.03
C LEU A 10 3.45 -4.12 6.55
N GLY A 11 3.72 -5.22 7.28
CA GLY A 11 3.49 -5.33 8.73
C GLY A 11 2.02 -5.18 9.16
N ARG A 12 1.04 -5.39 8.26
CA ARG A 12 -0.39 -5.16 8.50
C ARG A 12 -1.23 -6.39 8.19
N THR A 13 -2.41 -6.47 8.80
CA THR A 13 -3.46 -7.45 8.45
C THR A 13 -4.07 -7.14 7.08
N GLY A 14 -4.82 -8.08 6.50
CA GLY A 14 -5.46 -7.88 5.20
C GLY A 14 -6.45 -6.71 5.17
N SER A 15 -7.29 -6.58 6.20
CA SER A 15 -8.25 -5.49 6.33
C SER A 15 -7.57 -4.12 6.43
N HIS A 16 -6.54 -4.01 7.27
CA HIS A 16 -5.78 -2.77 7.40
C HIS A 16 -5.06 -2.40 6.10
N ARG A 17 -4.46 -3.36 5.37
CA ARG A 17 -3.88 -3.06 4.05
C ARG A 17 -4.90 -2.52 3.06
N LYS A 18 -6.10 -3.11 3.00
CA LYS A 18 -7.18 -2.63 2.14
C LYS A 18 -7.53 -1.18 2.42
N ALA A 19 -7.78 -0.83 3.69
CA ALA A 19 -8.08 0.54 4.09
C ALA A 19 -6.90 1.50 3.83
N MET A 20 -5.66 1.07 4.10
CA MET A 20 -4.47 1.88 3.84
C MET A 20 -4.33 2.26 2.36
N PHE A 21 -4.50 1.29 1.45
CA PHE A 21 -4.42 1.57 0.01
C PHE A 21 -5.55 2.48 -0.47
N GLN A 22 -6.78 2.28 0.01
CA GLN A 22 -7.90 3.17 -0.31
C GLN A 22 -7.60 4.62 0.10
N ASN A 23 -7.10 4.82 1.32
CA ASN A 23 -6.75 6.16 1.80
C ASN A 23 -5.60 6.78 0.99
N MET A 24 -4.56 6.00 0.67
CA MET A 24 -3.45 6.47 -0.16
C MET A 24 -3.91 6.89 -1.56
N THR A 25 -4.77 6.09 -2.19
CA THR A 25 -5.34 6.41 -3.50
C THR A 25 -6.15 7.69 -3.45
N ASN A 26 -7.01 7.86 -2.44
CA ASN A 26 -7.82 9.08 -2.28
C ASN A 26 -6.93 10.32 -2.11
N SER A 27 -5.93 10.26 -1.22
CA SER A 27 -5.00 11.38 -1.02
C SER A 27 -4.17 11.69 -2.26
N LEU A 28 -3.83 10.68 -3.07
CA LEU A 28 -3.12 10.91 -4.33
C LEU A 28 -4.00 11.66 -5.35
N PHE A 29 -5.28 11.32 -5.44
CA PHE A 29 -6.20 12.06 -6.31
C PHE A 29 -6.49 13.48 -5.81
N GLU A 30 -6.54 13.68 -4.49
CA GLU A 30 -6.83 14.99 -3.90
C GLU A 30 -5.65 15.97 -3.97
N HIS A 31 -4.42 15.47 -3.78
CA HIS A 31 -3.23 16.31 -3.65
C HIS A 31 -2.24 16.18 -4.81
N GLU A 32 -2.53 15.31 -5.78
CA GLU A 32 -1.71 14.98 -6.96
C GLU A 32 -0.30 14.42 -6.67
N LEU A 33 0.17 14.55 -5.43
CA LEU A 33 1.45 14.08 -4.94
C LEU A 33 1.33 13.71 -3.45
N ILE A 34 1.83 12.52 -3.08
CA ILE A 34 1.90 12.09 -1.69
C ILE A 34 3.31 11.62 -1.32
N LYS A 35 3.72 11.86 -0.08
CA LYS A 35 4.96 11.30 0.48
C LYS A 35 4.66 9.99 1.21
N THR A 36 5.23 8.89 0.72
CA THR A 36 5.09 7.57 1.35
C THR A 36 6.42 6.81 1.33
N THR A 37 6.47 5.62 1.93
CA THR A 37 7.67 4.77 1.94
C THR A 37 7.75 3.97 0.64
N LEU A 38 8.97 3.72 0.13
CA LEU A 38 9.22 2.95 -1.09
C LEU A 38 8.38 1.64 -1.23
N PRO A 39 8.31 0.75 -0.22
CA PRO A 39 7.51 -0.47 -0.36
C PRO A 39 6.00 -0.23 -0.42
N LYS A 40 5.48 0.88 0.10
CA LYS A 40 4.05 1.24 -0.02
C LYS A 40 3.72 1.87 -1.37
N ALA A 41 4.69 2.52 -2.02
CA ALA A 41 4.51 3.13 -3.34
C ALA A 41 4.59 2.10 -4.49
N LYS A 42 5.28 0.97 -4.28
CA LYS A 42 5.48 -0.08 -5.30
C LYS A 42 4.39 -1.15 -5.33
N GLU A 43 3.60 -1.25 -4.26
CA GLU A 43 2.49 -2.20 -4.15
C GLU A 43 1.21 -1.59 -4.71
#